data_AF-A0A922S601-F1
#
_entry.id   AF-A0A922S601-F1
#
_cell.length_a   1.000
_cell.length_b   1.000
_cell.length_c   1.000
_cell.angle_alpha   90.00
_cell.angle_beta   90.00
_cell.angle_gamma   90.00
#
_symmetry.space_group_name_H-M   'P 1'
#
loop_
_entity.id
_entity.type
_entity.pdbx_description
1 polymer ?
#
loop_
_entity_poly.entity_id
_entity_poly.type
_entity_poly.pdbx_seq_one_letter_code
_entity_poly.pdbx_strand_id
1 'polypeptide(L)'
;MSFILKLFIILHFGIGYILLYTYELISILLTKFKPTLMNPIRQLSQNDASCRTTNLPDNKKLFRYKLYLDYAVNLLKTTKKSNVMEAIEVILYILKDNKLTKLQTDCLYHLAVGFLKLNDYHNATIYCQCLLTIEPDNQKIKNLLLEIKSRSYEGIQNNSVIVKPSTSN
;
A
#
# COMPACT_ATOMS: atom_id res chain seq x y z
N MET A 1 -23.21 -25.48 23.31
CA MET A 1 -22.75 -24.38 22.42
C MET A 1 -21.30 -24.65 22.05
N SER A 2 -21.04 -25.02 20.79
CA SER A 2 -19.79 -25.65 20.34
C SER A 2 -18.59 -24.71 20.46
N PHE A 3 -17.46 -25.25 20.93
CA PHE A 3 -16.16 -24.57 21.07
C PHE A 3 -15.72 -23.87 19.76
N ILE A 4 -16.10 -24.44 18.62
CA ILE A 4 -15.85 -23.93 17.28
C ILE A 4 -16.52 -22.55 17.06
N LEU A 5 -17.71 -22.32 17.60
CA LEU A 5 -18.43 -21.05 17.42
C LEU A 5 -17.75 -19.92 18.20
N LYS A 6 -17.20 -20.20 19.39
CA LYS A 6 -16.44 -19.23 20.18
C LYS A 6 -15.13 -18.86 19.49
N LEU A 7 -14.45 -19.83 18.87
CA LEU A 7 -13.21 -19.58 18.13
C LEU A 7 -13.45 -18.67 16.90
N PHE A 8 -14.56 -18.87 16.19
CA PHE A 8 -14.93 -18.06 15.03
C PHE A 8 -15.23 -16.61 15.41
N ILE A 9 -15.91 -16.39 16.54
CA ILE A 9 -16.24 -15.05 17.04
C ILE A 9 -14.96 -14.30 17.44
N ILE A 10 -14.03 -14.95 18.14
CA ILE A 10 -12.75 -14.34 18.56
C ILE A 10 -11.89 -13.99 17.34
N LEU A 11 -11.86 -14.85 16.32
CA LEU A 11 -11.11 -14.60 15.09
C LEU A 11 -11.67 -13.40 14.32
N HIS A 12 -12.99 -13.30 14.17
CA HIS A 12 -13.63 -12.16 13.50
C HIS A 12 -13.42 -10.84 14.27
N PHE A 13 -13.47 -10.87 15.60
CA PHE A 13 -13.26 -9.68 16.43
C PHE A 13 -11.80 -9.20 16.37
N GLY A 14 -10.83 -10.12 16.35
CA GLY A 14 -9.41 -9.79 16.19
C GLY A 14 -9.08 -9.15 14.84
N ILE A 15 -9.65 -9.67 13.76
CA ILE A 15 -9.50 -9.12 12.40
C ILE A 15 -10.13 -7.72 12.31
N GLY A 16 -11.32 -7.53 12.89
CA GLY A 16 -11.98 -6.23 12.96
C GLY A 16 -11.17 -5.19 13.74
N TYR A 17 -10.55 -5.59 14.86
CA TYR A 17 -9.73 -4.71 15.69
C TYR A 17 -8.44 -4.27 14.99
N ILE A 18 -7.80 -5.18 14.25
CA ILE A 18 -6.62 -4.89 13.41
C ILE A 18 -6.98 -3.92 12.26
N LEU A 19 -8.14 -4.12 11.63
CA LEU A 19 -8.65 -3.21 10.59
C LEU A 19 -8.97 -1.82 11.13
N LEU A 20 -9.53 -1.73 12.34
CA LEU A 20 -9.85 -0.44 12.97
C LEU A 20 -8.58 0.32 13.37
N TYR A 21 -7.57 -0.39 13.91
CA TYR A 21 -6.31 0.21 14.35
C TYR A 21 -5.46 0.73 13.19
N THR A 22 -5.45 0.01 12.06
CA THR A 22 -4.82 0.50 10.84
C THR A 22 -5.54 1.73 10.28
N TYR A 23 -6.87 1.82 10.40
CA TYR A 23 -7.66 2.96 9.93
C TYR A 23 -7.43 4.27 10.72
N GLU A 24 -7.29 4.18 12.04
CA GLU A 24 -6.97 5.32 12.93
C GLU A 24 -5.57 5.88 12.64
N LEU A 25 -4.56 5.00 12.53
CA LEU A 25 -3.19 5.40 12.17
C LEU A 25 -3.11 6.05 10.79
N ILE A 26 -3.82 5.50 9.80
CA ILE A 26 -3.92 6.09 8.46
C ILE A 26 -4.59 7.47 8.53
N SER A 27 -5.63 7.66 9.35
CA SER A 27 -6.37 8.92 9.44
C SER A 27 -5.56 10.05 10.11
N ILE A 28 -4.77 9.74 11.14
CA ILE A 28 -3.89 10.72 11.80
C ILE A 28 -2.74 11.15 10.89
N LEU A 29 -2.14 10.21 10.15
CA LEU A 29 -1.06 10.51 9.20
C LEU A 29 -1.55 11.39 8.04
N LEU A 30 -2.77 11.13 7.54
CA LEU A 30 -3.35 11.85 6.40
C LEU A 30 -3.79 13.29 6.69
N THR A 31 -4.26 13.58 7.91
CA THR A 31 -4.76 14.94 8.26
C THR A 31 -3.65 15.99 8.22
N LYS A 32 -2.40 15.59 8.52
CA LYS A 32 -1.23 16.47 8.41
C LYS A 32 -0.70 16.63 6.98
N PHE A 33 -1.07 15.75 6.06
CA PHE A 33 -0.43 15.62 4.75
C PHE A 33 -1.16 16.32 3.60
N LYS A 34 -2.49 16.49 3.71
CA LYS A 34 -3.34 17.22 2.74
C LYS A 34 -2.76 18.57 2.26
N PRO A 35 -2.14 19.42 3.11
CA PRO A 35 -1.54 20.67 2.65
C PRO A 35 -0.17 20.53 1.97
N THR A 36 0.63 19.50 2.30
CA THR A 36 2.04 19.37 1.87
C THR A 36 2.16 18.89 0.42
N LEU A 37 1.33 17.93 -0.01
CA LEU A 37 1.31 17.46 -1.40
C LEU A 37 0.69 18.45 -2.39
N MET A 38 -0.12 19.39 -1.90
CA MET A 38 -0.92 20.24 -2.78
C MET A 38 -0.06 21.22 -3.59
N ASN A 39 1.17 21.51 -3.15
CA ASN A 39 2.10 22.41 -3.82
C ASN A 39 2.84 21.77 -5.02
N PRO A 40 3.54 20.62 -4.90
CA PRO A 40 4.26 20.01 -6.01
C PRO A 40 3.34 19.53 -7.14
N ILE A 41 2.16 18.95 -6.81
CA ILE A 41 1.25 18.47 -7.85
C ILE A 41 0.54 19.62 -8.59
N ARG A 42 0.37 20.78 -7.96
CA ARG A 42 -0.13 21.97 -8.66
C ARG A 42 0.79 22.38 -9.81
N GLN A 43 2.11 22.20 -9.65
CA GLN A 43 3.09 22.50 -10.70
C GLN A 43 3.07 21.47 -11.83
N LEU A 44 2.96 20.17 -11.53
CA LEU A 44 2.80 19.12 -12.56
C LEU A 44 1.49 19.28 -13.35
N SER A 45 0.37 19.52 -12.66
CA SER A 45 -0.95 19.70 -13.30
C SER A 45 -1.01 20.93 -14.23
N GLN A 46 -0.18 21.95 -14.02
CA GLN A 46 -0.13 23.16 -14.85
C GLN A 46 0.69 22.96 -16.14
N ASN A 47 1.63 22.01 -16.14
CA ASN A 47 2.51 21.73 -17.26
C ASN A 47 1.94 20.69 -18.23
N ASP A 48 0.99 19.86 -17.79
CA ASP A 48 0.36 18.85 -18.66
C ASP A 48 -0.72 19.46 -19.57
N ALA A 49 -0.46 19.46 -20.88
CA ALA A 49 -1.39 19.92 -21.93
C ALA A 49 -2.74 19.18 -21.94
N SER A 50 -2.80 17.97 -21.36
CA SER A 50 -4.01 17.14 -21.22
C SER A 50 -5.06 17.74 -20.27
N CYS A 51 -4.67 18.58 -19.30
CA CYS A 51 -5.59 19.23 -18.37
C CYS A 51 -6.52 20.28 -19.02
N ARG A 52 -6.24 20.71 -20.26
CA ARG A 52 -6.95 21.85 -20.89
C ARG A 52 -8.22 21.46 -21.64
N THR A 53 -8.47 20.18 -21.91
CA THR A 53 -9.52 19.74 -22.87
C THR A 53 -10.71 19.00 -22.26
N THR A 54 -10.85 18.92 -20.94
CA THR A 54 -11.89 18.06 -20.32
C THR A 54 -12.91 18.85 -19.49
N ASN A 55 -13.98 19.30 -20.16
CA ASN A 55 -15.15 19.95 -19.55
C ASN A 55 -16.15 18.92 -18.97
N LEU A 56 -15.76 18.13 -17.95
CA LEU A 56 -16.73 17.39 -17.12
C LEU A 56 -16.18 17.15 -15.69
N PRO A 57 -16.88 17.56 -14.61
CA PRO A 57 -16.29 17.60 -13.25
C PRO A 57 -15.69 16.27 -12.75
N ASP A 58 -16.29 15.12 -13.10
CA ASP A 58 -15.82 13.80 -12.66
C ASP A 58 -14.52 13.34 -13.35
N ASN A 59 -14.27 13.77 -14.59
CA ASN A 59 -13.06 13.39 -15.32
C ASN A 59 -11.80 14.09 -14.78
N LYS A 60 -11.97 15.31 -14.23
CA LYS A 60 -10.88 16.11 -13.68
C LYS A 60 -10.35 15.52 -12.38
N LYS A 61 -11.24 14.97 -11.54
CA LYS A 61 -10.88 14.30 -10.29
C LYS A 61 -10.13 13.00 -10.58
N LEU A 62 -10.64 12.18 -11.52
CA LEU A 62 -9.96 10.98 -11.99
C LEU A 62 -8.59 11.27 -12.58
N PHE A 63 -8.48 12.29 -13.43
CA PHE A 63 -7.21 12.70 -14.02
C PHE A 63 -6.18 13.09 -12.96
N ARG A 64 -6.59 13.88 -11.95
CA ARG A 64 -5.71 14.22 -10.82
C ARG A 64 -5.22 13.00 -10.07
N TYR A 65 -6.08 12.01 -9.84
CA TYR A 65 -5.64 10.77 -9.18
C TYR A 65 -4.66 9.95 -10.00
N LYS A 66 -4.84 9.88 -11.31
CA LYS A 66 -3.85 9.25 -12.19
C LYS A 66 -2.51 9.97 -12.08
N LEU A 67 -2.51 11.30 -12.10
CA LEU A 67 -1.30 12.10 -11.93
C LEU A 67 -0.63 11.87 -10.56
N TYR A 68 -1.41 11.82 -9.48
CA TYR A 68 -0.91 11.49 -8.14
C TYR A 68 -0.31 10.08 -8.11
N LEU A 69 -0.96 9.11 -8.76
CA LEU A 69 -0.48 7.74 -8.83
C LEU A 69 0.82 7.65 -9.62
N ASP A 70 0.91 8.30 -10.78
CA ASP A 70 2.12 8.35 -11.61
C ASP A 70 3.30 8.98 -10.84
N TYR A 71 3.04 10.05 -10.10
CA TYR A 71 4.01 10.65 -9.19
C TYR A 71 4.48 9.66 -8.11
N ALA A 72 3.56 8.99 -7.43
CA ALA A 72 3.90 8.00 -6.41
C ALA A 72 4.69 6.81 -6.99
N VAL A 73 4.33 6.33 -8.18
CA VAL A 73 5.07 5.27 -8.89
C VAL A 73 6.49 5.71 -9.22
N ASN A 74 6.70 6.97 -9.61
CA ASN A 74 8.04 7.50 -9.82
C ASN A 74 8.85 7.58 -8.52
N LEU A 75 8.22 7.97 -7.41
CA LEU A 75 8.86 7.93 -6.09
C LEU A 75 9.22 6.49 -5.68
N LEU A 76 8.34 5.52 -5.93
CA LEU A 76 8.58 4.10 -5.65
C LEU A 76 9.77 3.53 -6.42
N LYS A 77 10.13 4.06 -7.60
CA LYS A 77 11.32 3.59 -8.34
C LYS A 77 12.62 3.90 -7.62
N THR A 78 12.62 4.89 -6.73
CA THR A 78 13.82 5.28 -5.98
C THR A 78 14.16 4.27 -4.88
N THR A 79 15.39 4.35 -4.36
CA THR A 79 15.89 3.54 -3.22
C THR A 79 15.75 4.26 -1.87
N LYS A 80 15.39 5.55 -1.88
CA LYS A 80 15.29 6.36 -0.66
C LYS A 80 14.04 5.97 0.13
N LYS A 81 14.23 5.56 1.38
CA LYS A 81 13.13 5.17 2.29
C LYS A 81 12.08 6.28 2.45
N SER A 82 12.52 7.55 2.56
CA SER A 82 11.64 8.72 2.65
C SER A 82 10.67 8.82 1.47
N ASN A 83 11.19 8.62 0.25
CA ASN A 83 10.41 8.71 -0.98
C ASN A 83 9.41 7.55 -1.11
N VAL A 84 9.81 6.35 -0.67
CA VAL A 84 8.90 5.18 -0.66
C VAL A 84 7.76 5.41 0.33
N MET A 85 8.05 5.98 1.50
CA MET A 85 7.04 6.32 2.50
C MET A 85 6.08 7.41 1.99
N GLU A 86 6.62 8.46 1.38
CA GLU A 86 5.82 9.51 0.73
C GLU A 86 4.92 8.94 -0.39
N ALA A 87 5.44 8.01 -1.19
CA ALA A 87 4.64 7.34 -2.22
C ALA A 87 3.47 6.54 -1.65
N ILE A 88 3.70 5.78 -0.57
CA ILE A 88 2.66 5.01 0.13
C ILE A 88 1.58 5.96 0.66
N GLU A 89 1.97 7.09 1.26
CA GLU A 89 1.04 8.10 1.77
C GLU A 89 0.18 8.71 0.65
N VAL A 90 0.78 9.06 -0.49
CA VAL A 90 0.06 9.55 -1.68
C VAL A 90 -0.95 8.50 -2.16
N ILE A 91 -0.55 7.22 -2.24
CA ILE A 91 -1.44 6.16 -2.75
C ILE A 91 -2.61 5.92 -1.79
N LEU A 92 -2.37 5.92 -0.47
CA LEU A 92 -3.43 5.81 0.53
C LEU A 92 -4.43 6.97 0.44
N TYR A 93 -3.95 8.19 0.17
CA TYR A 93 -4.80 9.35 -0.05
C TYR A 93 -5.73 9.16 -1.26
N ILE A 94 -5.20 8.65 -2.39
CA ILE A 94 -5.99 8.36 -3.59
C ILE A 94 -7.06 7.30 -3.28
N LEU A 95 -6.68 6.24 -2.56
CA LEU A 95 -7.55 5.10 -2.26
C LEU A 95 -8.75 5.49 -1.38
N LYS A 96 -8.56 6.41 -0.43
CA LYS A 96 -9.62 6.84 0.51
C LYS A 96 -10.75 7.61 -0.15
N ASP A 97 -10.44 8.42 -1.16
CA ASP A 97 -11.39 9.34 -1.80
C ASP A 97 -12.02 8.75 -3.07
N ASN A 98 -11.66 7.51 -3.45
CA ASN A 98 -12.03 6.93 -4.73
C ASN A 98 -12.68 5.53 -4.59
N LYS A 99 -13.91 5.40 -5.10
CA LYS A 99 -14.66 4.12 -5.23
C LYS A 99 -14.53 3.48 -6.62
N LEU A 100 -13.60 3.93 -7.46
CA LEU A 100 -13.41 3.39 -8.80
C LEU A 100 -12.59 2.10 -8.76
N THR A 101 -13.21 1.00 -9.16
CA THR A 101 -12.68 -0.37 -9.11
C THR A 101 -11.32 -0.52 -9.77
N LYS A 102 -11.09 0.03 -10.97
CA LYS A 102 -9.82 -0.17 -11.69
C LYS A 102 -8.64 0.57 -11.07
N LEU A 103 -8.84 1.84 -10.67
CA LEU A 103 -7.77 2.63 -10.04
C LEU A 103 -7.45 2.08 -8.64
N GLN A 104 -8.47 1.56 -7.95
CA GLN A 104 -8.30 0.88 -6.68
C GLN A 104 -7.36 -0.32 -6.79
N THR A 105 -7.52 -1.18 -7.82
CA THR A 105 -6.62 -2.32 -8.07
C THR A 105 -5.18 -1.86 -8.30
N ASP A 106 -4.97 -0.82 -9.12
CA ASP A 106 -3.64 -0.27 -9.38
C ASP A 106 -3.00 0.30 -8.10
N CYS A 107 -3.77 1.03 -7.29
CA CYS A 107 -3.31 1.56 -6.00
C CYS A 107 -2.91 0.44 -5.02
N LEU A 108 -3.74 -0.59 -4.87
CA LEU A 108 -3.45 -1.73 -4.00
C LEU A 108 -2.17 -2.46 -4.44
N TYR A 109 -1.96 -2.60 -5.76
CA TYR A 109 -0.74 -3.21 -6.29
C TYR A 109 0.50 -2.40 -5.93
N HIS A 110 0.44 -1.08 -6.12
CA HIS A 110 1.56 -0.20 -5.78
C HIS A 110 1.80 -0.07 -4.27
N LEU A 111 0.77 -0.21 -3.43
CA LEU A 111 0.93 -0.33 -1.98
C LEU A 111 1.70 -1.59 -1.61
N ALA A 112 1.33 -2.75 -2.15
CA ALA A 112 2.05 -3.99 -1.90
C ALA A 112 3.54 -3.89 -2.26
N VAL A 113 3.86 -3.27 -3.41
CA VAL A 113 5.24 -3.00 -3.83
C VAL A 113 5.96 -2.03 -2.87
N GLY A 114 5.27 -0.98 -2.42
CA GLY A 114 5.81 -0.01 -1.47
C GLY A 114 6.19 -0.64 -0.14
N PHE A 115 5.27 -1.41 0.46
CA PHE A 115 5.54 -2.11 1.73
C PHE A 115 6.62 -3.18 1.59
N LEU A 116 6.67 -3.90 0.45
CA LEU A 116 7.76 -4.82 0.14
C LEU A 116 9.12 -4.11 0.14
N LYS A 117 9.22 -2.90 -0.45
CA LYS A 117 10.44 -2.09 -0.43
C LYS A 117 10.84 -1.59 0.95
N LEU A 118 9.88 -1.46 1.88
CA LEU A 118 10.14 -1.12 3.28
C LEU A 118 10.46 -2.35 4.14
N ASN A 119 10.52 -3.54 3.54
CA ASN A 119 10.63 -4.84 4.22
C ASN A 119 9.46 -5.11 5.21
N ASP A 120 8.33 -4.44 5.01
CA ASP A 120 7.10 -4.70 5.75
C ASP A 120 6.28 -5.77 5.03
N TYR A 121 6.73 -7.02 5.20
CA TYR A 121 6.14 -8.17 4.52
C TYR A 121 4.70 -8.45 4.96
N HIS A 122 4.33 -8.04 6.18
CA HIS A 122 2.98 -8.22 6.70
C HIS A 122 1.98 -7.38 5.92
N ASN A 123 2.21 -6.06 5.84
CA ASN A 123 1.34 -5.17 5.09
C ASN A 123 1.36 -5.50 3.58
N ALA A 124 2.53 -5.81 3.01
CA ALA A 124 2.63 -6.23 1.61
C ALA A 124 1.78 -7.47 1.29
N THR A 125 1.76 -8.45 2.20
CA THR A 125 0.95 -9.67 2.05
C THR A 125 -0.54 -9.37 2.09
N ILE A 126 -1.00 -8.52 3.03
CA ILE A 126 -2.40 -8.13 3.15
C ILE A 126 -2.91 -7.51 1.85
N TYR A 127 -2.18 -6.54 1.29
CA TYR A 127 -2.60 -5.90 0.04
C TYR A 127 -2.62 -6.87 -1.16
N CYS A 128 -1.69 -7.83 -1.23
CA CYS A 128 -1.74 -8.89 -2.25
C CYS A 128 -2.95 -9.82 -2.08
N GLN A 129 -3.33 -10.16 -0.85
CA GLN A 129 -4.52 -10.98 -0.59
C GLN A 129 -5.81 -10.25 -0.93
N CYS A 130 -5.91 -8.96 -0.58
CA CYS A 130 -7.03 -8.11 -1.00
C CYS A 130 -7.17 -8.09 -2.52
N LEU A 131 -6.05 -7.98 -3.25
CA LEU A 131 -6.03 -8.03 -4.71
C LEU A 131 -6.47 -9.38 -5.28
N LEU A 132 -5.99 -10.50 -4.73
CA LEU A 132 -6.40 -11.83 -5.17
C LEU A 132 -7.87 -12.14 -4.87
N THR A 133 -8.50 -11.40 -3.95
CA THR A 133 -9.95 -11.48 -3.73
C THR A 133 -10.73 -10.84 -4.88
N ILE A 134 -10.14 -9.84 -5.56
CA ILE A 134 -10.75 -9.13 -6.70
C ILE A 134 -10.38 -9.82 -8.03
N GLU A 135 -9.10 -10.18 -8.20
CA GLU A 135 -8.55 -10.79 -9.41
C GLU A 135 -7.81 -12.10 -9.06
N PRO A 136 -8.54 -13.20 -8.79
CA PRO A 136 -7.96 -14.44 -8.27
C PRO A 136 -6.99 -15.13 -9.22
N ASP A 137 -7.12 -14.91 -10.53
CA ASP A 137 -6.29 -15.54 -11.56
C ASP A 137 -5.10 -14.69 -12.01
N ASN A 138 -4.89 -13.54 -11.37
CA ASN A 138 -3.81 -12.64 -11.75
C ASN A 138 -2.43 -13.18 -11.34
N GLN A 139 -1.70 -13.72 -12.33
CA GLN A 139 -0.35 -14.28 -12.15
C GLN A 139 0.66 -13.24 -11.64
N LYS A 140 0.51 -11.97 -12.02
CA LYS A 140 1.39 -10.90 -11.55
C LYS A 140 1.31 -10.74 -10.04
N ILE A 141 0.11 -10.82 -9.47
CA ILE A 141 -0.12 -10.70 -8.02
C ILE A 141 0.35 -11.96 -7.29
N LYS A 142 0.11 -13.14 -7.86
CA LYS A 142 0.62 -14.42 -7.31
C LYS A 142 2.15 -14.42 -7.22
N ASN A 143 2.83 -13.95 -8.27
CA ASN A 143 4.29 -13.85 -8.29
C ASN A 143 4.82 -12.87 -7.25
N LEU A 144 4.18 -11.70 -7.10
CA LEU A 144 4.53 -10.73 -6.07
C LEU A 144 4.37 -11.31 -4.66
N LEU A 145 3.30 -12.06 -4.42
CA LEU A 145 3.08 -12.73 -3.13
C LEU A 145 4.15 -13.79 -2.84
N LEU A 146 4.59 -14.55 -3.85
CA LEU A 146 5.69 -15.50 -3.71
C LEU A 146 7.01 -14.79 -3.39
N GLU A 147 7.30 -13.67 -4.05
CA GLU A 147 8.48 -12.86 -3.78
C GLU A 147 8.49 -12.34 -2.32
N ILE A 148 7.36 -11.81 -1.85
CA ILE A 148 7.20 -11.33 -0.46
C ILE A 148 7.50 -12.48 0.52
N LYS A 149 6.95 -13.68 0.27
CA LYS A 149 7.20 -14.84 1.13
C LYS A 149 8.68 -15.24 1.13
N SER A 150 9.32 -15.31 -0.04
CA SER A 150 10.75 -15.66 -0.15
C SER A 150 11.62 -14.73 0.70
N ARG A 151 11.45 -13.41 0.52
CA ARG A 151 12.22 -12.40 1.26
C ARG A 151 11.92 -12.41 2.76
N SER A 152 10.68 -12.70 3.14
CA SER A 152 10.30 -12.86 4.55
C SER A 152 11.03 -14.04 5.20
N TYR A 153 11.16 -15.18 4.51
CA TYR A 153 11.90 -16.33 5.04
C TYR A 153 13.41 -16.05 5.13
N GLU A 154 14.01 -15.42 4.11
CA GLU A 154 15.42 -15.03 4.12
C GLU A 154 15.75 -14.07 5.28
N GLY A 155 14.86 -13.10 5.55
CA GLY A 155 15.03 -12.20 6.69
C GLY A 155 15.05 -12.90 8.05
N ILE A 156 14.23 -13.95 8.23
CA ILE A 156 14.20 -14.76 9.45
C ILE A 156 15.49 -15.58 9.58
N GLN A 157 15.96 -16.20 8.50
CA GLN A 157 17.19 -17.00 8.51
C GLN A 157 18.42 -16.15 8.82
N ASN A 158 18.55 -14.97 8.19
CA ASN A 158 19.67 -14.06 8.45
C ASN A 158 19.72 -13.57 9.92
N ASN A 159 18.56 -13.27 10.52
CA ASN A 159 18.50 -12.92 11.94
C ASN A 159 18.88 -14.09 12.85
N SER A 160 18.54 -15.33 12.49
CA SER A 160 18.90 -16.52 13.27
C SER A 160 20.39 -16.87 13.23
N VAL A 161 21.10 -16.54 12.14
CA VAL A 161 22.55 -16.77 12.01
C VAL A 161 23.37 -15.79 12.86
N ILE A 162 22.87 -14.57 13.08
CA ILE A 162 23.52 -13.53 13.90
C ILE A 162 23.43 -13.88 15.40
N VAL A 163 22.45 -14.69 15.81
CA VAL A 163 22.29 -15.17 17.19
C VAL A 163 22.90 -16.57 17.36
N LYS A 164 24.17 -16.74 16.96
CA LYS A 164 24.99 -17.81 17.55
C LYS A 164 25.83 -17.18 18.66
N PRO A 165 25.68 -17.59 19.92
CA PRO A 165 26.49 -17.05 21.00
C PRO A 165 27.95 -17.38 20.71
N SER A 166 28.79 -16.35 20.77
CA SER A 166 30.24 -16.50 20.82
C SER A 166 30.58 -17.35 22.05
N THR A 167 30.76 -18.65 21.84
CA THR A 167 31.40 -19.52 22.82
C THR A 167 32.86 -19.10 22.91
N SER A 168 33.17 -18.41 24.02
CA SER A 168 34.35 -18.60 24.88
C SER A 168 35.63 -19.07 24.18
N ASN A 169 36.66 -18.22 24.21
CA ASN A 169 38.01 -18.64 24.59
C ASN A 169 38.58 -17.62 25.56
#